data_AF-A0A970AWZ0-F1
#
_entry.id   AF-A0A970AWZ0-F1
#
_cell.length_a   1.000
_cell.length_b   1.000
_cell.length_c   1.000
_cell.angle_alpha   90.00
_cell.angle_beta   90.00
_cell.angle_gamma   90.00
#
_symmetry.space_group_name_H-M   'P 1'
#
loop_
_entity.id
_entity.type
_entity.pdbx_description
1 polymer ?
#
loop_
_entity_poly.entity_id
_entity_poly.type
_entity_poly.pdbx_seq_one_letter_code
_entity_poly.pdbx_strand_id
1 'polypeptide(L)'
;MVKITKSIEIFVFFIIIPIILIPTNSNIAMFSALTAVAIICVGYLKYKKVALIDLKDFRFDKYLKIILYKFLIVATLILIFSYFFDPSKFLNLPRSHFFLWLLIMILYPILSAFPQEIVYRSFFFKRYGNLFKNKKVLIFVNAFLFSFAHIIYLNPIV
;
A
#
# COMPACT_ATOMS: atom_id res chain seq x y z
N MET A 1 -0.60 22.49 -20.70
CA MET A 1 0.68 22.15 -20.04
C MET A 1 0.50 21.38 -18.73
N VAL A 2 -0.23 21.90 -17.72
CA VAL A 2 -0.36 21.26 -16.39
C VAL A 2 -0.85 19.79 -16.41
N LYS A 3 -1.78 19.44 -17.32
CA LYS A 3 -2.25 18.04 -17.45
C LYS A 3 -1.17 17.10 -17.98
N ILE A 4 -0.38 17.53 -18.95
CA ILE A 4 0.71 16.74 -19.55
C ILE A 4 1.77 16.46 -18.48
N THR A 5 2.15 17.47 -17.69
CA THR A 5 3.08 17.32 -16.58
C THR A 5 2.61 16.27 -15.56
N LYS A 6 1.32 16.26 -15.22
CA LYS A 6 0.76 15.26 -14.29
C LYS A 6 0.73 13.84 -14.84
N SER A 7 0.46 13.67 -16.13
CA SER A 7 0.53 12.35 -16.77
C SER A 7 1.96 11.82 -16.79
N ILE A 8 2.95 12.68 -17.05
CA ILE A 8 4.37 12.33 -16.97
C ILE A 8 4.74 11.95 -15.54
N GLU A 9 4.33 12.74 -14.53
CA GLU A 9 4.53 12.40 -13.11
C GLU A 9 3.99 11.01 -12.77
N ILE A 10 2.77 10.66 -13.23
CA ILE A 10 2.21 9.32 -13.00
C ILE A 10 3.12 8.24 -13.58
N PHE A 11 3.54 8.41 -14.84
CA PHE A 11 4.38 7.43 -15.51
C PHE A 11 5.74 7.27 -14.82
N VAL A 12 6.37 8.37 -14.41
CA VAL A 12 7.65 8.34 -13.70
C VAL A 12 7.52 7.67 -12.33
N PHE A 13 6.60 8.15 -11.48
CA PHE A 13 6.52 7.68 -10.10
C PHE A 13 5.98 6.26 -9.96
N PHE A 14 5.00 5.88 -10.78
CA PHE A 14 4.24 4.65 -10.57
C PHE A 14 4.57 3.54 -11.56
N ILE A 15 5.34 3.82 -12.62
CA ILE A 15 5.76 2.82 -13.60
C ILE A 15 7.29 2.74 -13.69
N ILE A 16 7.98 3.85 -13.96
CA ILE A 16 9.44 3.84 -14.13
C ILE A 16 10.16 3.44 -12.84
N ILE A 17 9.80 4.03 -11.69
CA ILE A 17 10.45 3.70 -10.41
C ILE A 17 10.34 2.20 -10.08
N PRO A 18 9.14 1.58 -10.10
CA PRO A 18 9.02 0.13 -9.91
C PRO A 18 9.88 -0.68 -10.88
N ILE A 19 9.90 -0.33 -12.18
CA ILE A 19 10.71 -1.04 -13.19
C ILE A 19 12.21 -0.97 -12.88
N ILE A 20 12.73 0.20 -12.47
CA ILE A 20 14.14 0.37 -12.10
C ILE A 20 14.50 -0.47 -10.86
N LEU A 21 13.54 -0.72 -9.97
CA LEU A 21 13.77 -1.51 -8.76
C LEU A 21 13.79 -3.02 -9.03
N ILE A 22 13.17 -3.52 -10.11
CA ILE A 22 13.15 -4.95 -10.47
C ILE A 22 14.55 -5.59 -10.41
N PRO A 23 15.59 -5.08 -11.13
CA PRO A 23 16.90 -5.72 -11.14
C PRO A 23 17.61 -5.70 -9.78
N THR A 24 17.21 -4.83 -8.85
CA THR A 24 17.85 -4.74 -7.53
C THR A 24 17.52 -5.95 -6.65
N ASN A 25 16.35 -6.57 -6.85
CA ASN A 25 15.81 -7.68 -6.06
C ASN A 25 16.06 -7.52 -4.54
N SER A 26 15.96 -6.28 -4.04
CA SER A 26 16.36 -5.91 -2.68
C SER A 26 15.21 -5.27 -1.94
N ASN A 27 14.76 -5.93 -0.87
CA ASN A 27 13.73 -5.40 0.03
C ASN A 27 14.14 -4.03 0.61
N ILE A 28 15.43 -3.83 0.89
CA ILE A 28 15.94 -2.55 1.41
C ILE A 28 15.79 -1.46 0.36
N ALA A 29 16.16 -1.71 -0.90
CA ALA A 29 15.99 -0.74 -1.99
C ALA A 29 14.52 -0.39 -2.18
N MET A 30 13.63 -1.38 -2.10
CA MET A 30 12.18 -1.21 -2.24
C MET A 30 11.58 -0.36 -1.13
N PHE A 31 11.86 -0.69 0.14
CA PHE A 31 11.39 0.10 1.28
C PHE A 31 12.00 1.51 1.29
N SER A 32 13.26 1.65 0.88
CA SER A 32 13.92 2.96 0.79
C SER A 32 13.27 3.84 -0.28
N ALA A 33 13.01 3.28 -1.46
CA ALA A 33 12.32 4.00 -2.53
C ALA A 33 10.89 4.39 -2.14
N LEU A 34 10.13 3.46 -1.54
CA LEU A 34 8.79 3.74 -1.03
C LEU A 34 8.81 4.88 0.00
N THR A 35 9.74 4.82 0.95
CA THR A 35 9.90 5.85 2.00
C THR A 35 10.27 7.20 1.39
N ALA A 36 11.23 7.24 0.46
CA ALA A 36 11.64 8.47 -0.21
C ALA A 36 10.48 9.11 -0.98
N VAL A 37 9.72 8.32 -1.75
CA VAL A 37 8.53 8.80 -2.47
C VAL A 37 7.47 9.28 -1.48
N ALA A 38 7.23 8.54 -0.39
CA ALA A 38 6.27 8.95 0.63
C ALA A 38 6.65 10.28 1.30
N ILE A 39 7.93 10.52 1.59
CA ILE A 39 8.41 11.80 2.14
C ILE A 39 8.13 12.96 1.17
N ILE A 40 8.40 12.77 -0.12
CA ILE A 40 8.11 13.78 -1.16
C ILE A 40 6.59 14.06 -1.21
N CYS A 41 5.77 13.00 -1.18
CA CYS A 41 4.31 13.11 -1.16
C CYS A 41 3.81 13.85 0.10
N VAL A 42 4.37 13.56 1.28
CA VAL A 42 4.07 14.27 2.53
C VAL A 42 4.41 15.76 2.41
N GLY A 43 5.60 16.09 1.88
CA GLY A 43 6.00 17.48 1.66
C GLY A 43 5.00 18.24 0.79
N TYR A 44 4.57 17.62 -0.32
CA TYR A 44 3.55 18.19 -1.19
C TYR A 44 2.19 18.37 -0.49
N LEU A 45 1.74 17.35 0.26
CA LEU A 45 0.45 17.40 0.96
C LEU A 45 0.44 18.49 2.04
N LYS A 46 1.53 18.62 2.81
CA LYS A 46 1.72 19.70 3.79
C LYS A 46 1.72 21.08 3.11
N TYR A 47 2.43 21.24 2.00
CA TYR A 47 2.44 22.49 1.23
C TYR A 47 1.02 22.88 0.75
N LYS A 48 0.21 21.89 0.36
CA LYS A 48 -1.21 22.10 -0.02
C LYS A 48 -2.17 22.15 1.17
N LYS A 49 -1.66 22.19 2.41
CA LYS A 49 -2.43 22.22 3.66
C LYS A 49 -3.48 21.09 3.73
N VAL A 50 -3.13 19.93 3.20
CA VAL A 50 -3.97 18.73 3.26
C VAL A 50 -3.59 17.93 4.50
N ALA A 51 -4.56 17.64 5.36
CA ALA A 51 -4.36 16.77 6.49
C ALA A 51 -3.96 15.36 6.00
N LEU A 52 -2.88 14.81 6.53
CA LEU A 52 -2.43 13.45 6.21
C LEU A 52 -3.33 12.40 6.85
N ILE A 53 -3.78 12.70 8.06
CA ILE A 53 -4.70 11.91 8.86
C ILE A 53 -5.79 12.89 9.28
N ASP A 54 -7.02 12.64 8.84
CA ASP A 54 -8.18 13.36 9.35
C ASP A 54 -8.87 12.49 10.41
N LEU A 55 -8.56 12.78 11.67
CA LEU A 55 -9.15 12.07 12.81
C LEU A 55 -10.66 12.32 12.92
N LYS A 56 -11.21 13.36 12.27
CA LYS A 56 -12.65 13.66 12.28
C LYS A 56 -13.45 12.75 11.35
N ASP A 57 -12.80 12.27 10.28
CA ASP A 57 -13.38 11.26 9.37
C ASP A 57 -13.21 9.82 9.91
N PHE A 58 -12.49 9.65 11.02
CA PHE A 58 -12.23 8.35 11.63
C PHE A 58 -13.46 7.83 12.38
N ARG A 59 -14.43 7.31 11.61
CA ARG A 59 -15.65 6.66 12.14
C ARG A 59 -15.40 5.20 12.48
N PHE A 60 -14.52 4.97 13.47
CA PHE A 60 -14.13 3.62 13.90
C PHE A 60 -15.36 2.79 14.30
N ASP A 61 -16.27 3.39 15.06
CA ASP A 61 -17.55 2.83 15.48
C ASP A 61 -18.41 2.30 14.31
N LYS A 62 -18.47 3.06 13.20
CA LYS A 62 -19.29 2.71 12.04
C LYS A 62 -18.71 1.56 11.23
N TYR A 63 -17.38 1.50 11.11
CA TYR A 63 -16.71 0.52 10.24
C TYR A 63 -16.13 -0.69 10.98
N LEU A 64 -16.02 -0.64 12.31
CA LEU A 64 -15.44 -1.73 13.10
C LEU A 64 -16.16 -3.06 12.87
N LYS A 65 -17.49 -3.07 12.82
CA LYS A 65 -18.26 -4.29 12.54
C LYS A 65 -17.91 -4.88 11.17
N ILE A 66 -17.79 -4.03 10.15
CA ILE A 66 -17.47 -4.46 8.78
C ILE A 66 -16.02 -4.96 8.71
N ILE A 67 -15.09 -4.26 9.36
CA ILE A 67 -13.68 -4.64 9.43
C ILE A 67 -13.55 -6.00 10.14
N LEU A 68 -14.17 -6.15 11.31
CA LEU A 68 -14.12 -7.38 12.10
C LEU A 68 -14.76 -8.55 11.34
N TYR A 69 -15.91 -8.34 10.70
CA TYR A 69 -16.56 -9.37 9.89
C TYR A 69 -15.67 -9.84 8.73
N LYS A 70 -15.11 -8.91 7.96
CA LYS A 70 -14.18 -9.23 6.87
C LYS A 70 -12.91 -9.91 7.39
N PHE A 71 -12.36 -9.40 8.48
CA PHE A 71 -11.19 -9.97 9.14
C PHE A 71 -11.46 -11.42 9.54
N LEU A 72 -12.57 -11.70 10.22
CA LEU A 72 -12.91 -13.06 10.66
C LEU A 72 -13.07 -14.00 9.46
N ILE A 73 -13.80 -13.60 8.42
CA ILE A 73 -13.95 -14.43 7.22
C ILE A 73 -12.59 -14.73 6.58
N VAL A 74 -11.81 -13.70 6.30
CA VAL A 74 -10.52 -13.86 5.60
C VAL A 74 -9.52 -14.63 6.46
N ALA A 75 -9.43 -14.32 7.75
CA ALA A 75 -8.56 -15.03 8.68
C ALA A 75 -8.95 -16.50 8.80
N THR A 76 -10.24 -16.82 8.95
CA THR A 76 -10.71 -18.21 9.00
C THR A 76 -10.38 -18.97 7.72
N LEU A 77 -10.63 -18.36 6.55
CA LEU A 77 -10.29 -18.99 5.26
C LEU A 77 -8.79 -19.25 5.12
N ILE A 78 -7.94 -18.27 5.46
CA ILE A 78 -6.48 -18.42 5.40
C ILE A 78 -5.99 -19.46 6.41
N LEU A 79 -6.55 -19.51 7.62
CA LEU A 79 -6.17 -20.49 8.63
C LEU A 79 -6.55 -21.91 8.22
N ILE A 80 -7.78 -22.11 7.72
CA ILE A 80 -8.23 -23.39 7.19
C ILE A 80 -7.33 -23.81 6.02
N PHE A 81 -7.12 -22.92 5.06
CA PHE A 81 -6.24 -23.19 3.91
C PHE A 81 -4.83 -23.58 4.36
N SER A 82 -4.20 -22.78 5.22
CA SER A 82 -2.84 -23.07 5.70
C SER A 82 -2.76 -24.39 6.47
N TYR A 83 -3.78 -24.73 7.26
CA TYR A 83 -3.81 -25.97 8.02
C TYR A 83 -3.87 -27.21 7.12
N PHE A 84 -4.66 -27.17 6.03
CA PHE A 84 -4.79 -28.31 5.13
C PHE A 84 -3.70 -28.40 4.06
N PHE A 85 -3.20 -27.27 3.56
CA PHE A 85 -2.26 -27.26 2.42
C PHE A 85 -0.77 -27.21 2.82
N ASP A 86 -0.42 -26.57 3.94
CA ASP A 86 0.94 -26.62 4.49
C ASP A 86 0.91 -26.66 6.04
N PRO A 87 0.48 -27.79 6.63
CA PRO A 87 0.37 -27.93 8.08
C PRO A 87 1.70 -27.70 8.80
N SER A 88 2.83 -27.98 8.14
CA SER A 88 4.17 -27.82 8.70
C SER A 88 4.52 -26.36 8.99
N LYS A 89 4.00 -25.43 8.18
CA LYS A 89 4.18 -23.99 8.36
C LYS A 89 3.05 -23.31 9.11
N PHE A 90 2.00 -24.05 9.48
CA PHE A 90 0.83 -23.49 10.15
C PHE A 90 1.22 -22.79 11.45
N LEU A 91 1.01 -21.47 11.46
CA LEU A 91 1.37 -20.58 12.58
C LEU A 91 2.84 -20.66 13.00
N ASN A 92 3.75 -21.08 12.11
CA ASN A 92 5.16 -21.24 12.45
C ASN A 92 5.82 -19.92 12.90
N LEU A 93 5.43 -18.79 12.29
CA LEU A 93 6.00 -17.47 12.63
C LEU A 93 5.72 -17.08 14.10
N PRO A 94 4.46 -17.03 14.59
CA PRO A 94 4.20 -16.74 16.00
C PRO A 94 4.64 -17.87 16.96
N ARG A 95 4.72 -19.13 16.52
CA ARG A 95 5.09 -20.28 17.37
C ARG A 95 6.61 -20.42 17.57
N SER A 96 7.39 -20.28 16.50
CA SER A 96 8.82 -20.57 16.49
C SER A 96 9.67 -19.30 16.44
N HIS A 97 9.12 -18.19 15.95
CA HIS A 97 9.83 -16.92 15.78
C HIS A 97 9.03 -15.73 16.34
N PHE A 98 8.55 -15.87 17.58
CA PHE A 98 7.64 -14.90 18.22
C PHE A 98 8.13 -13.45 18.17
N PHE A 99 9.41 -13.20 18.48
CA PHE A 99 9.96 -11.83 18.45
C PHE A 99 9.99 -11.25 17.03
N LEU A 100 10.31 -12.06 16.01
CA LEU A 100 10.25 -11.63 14.62
C LEU A 100 8.81 -11.34 14.19
N TRP A 101 7.86 -12.19 14.59
CA TRP A 101 6.44 -11.96 14.36
C TRP A 101 5.99 -10.62 14.95
N LEU A 102 6.32 -10.35 16.22
CA LEU A 102 5.97 -9.12 16.90
C LEU A 102 6.59 -7.90 16.21
N LEU A 103 7.86 -8.01 15.80
CA LEU A 103 8.56 -6.96 15.06
C LEU A 103 7.85 -6.63 13.74
N ILE A 104 7.44 -7.66 12.98
CA ILE A 104 6.68 -7.49 11.74
C ILE A 104 5.34 -6.82 12.02
N MET A 105 4.59 -7.28 13.03
CA MET A 105 3.28 -6.73 13.37
C MET A 105 3.32 -5.24 13.72
N ILE A 106 4.44 -4.75 14.29
CA ILE A 106 4.61 -3.34 14.65
C ILE A 106 5.24 -2.53 13.51
N LEU A 107 6.34 -3.01 12.95
CA LEU A 107 7.12 -2.24 11.96
C LEU A 107 6.50 -2.25 10.58
N TYR A 108 5.90 -3.36 10.14
CA TYR A 108 5.35 -3.46 8.78
C TYR A 108 4.25 -2.42 8.51
N PRO A 109 3.27 -2.20 9.41
CA PRO A 109 2.29 -1.12 9.23
C PRO A 109 2.92 0.26 9.07
N ILE A 110 3.99 0.54 9.83
CA ILE A 110 4.63 1.87 9.88
C ILE A 110 5.54 2.09 8.66
N LEU A 111 6.35 1.09 8.30
CA LEU A 111 7.36 1.19 7.26
C LEU A 111 6.83 0.88 5.85
N SER A 112 5.70 0.17 5.76
CA SER A 112 5.13 -0.25 4.49
C SER A 112 3.73 0.30 4.28
N ALA A 113 2.75 -0.15 5.08
CA ALA A 113 1.34 0.14 4.81
C ALA A 113 1.03 1.64 4.88
N PHE A 114 1.56 2.34 5.89
CA PHE A 114 1.31 3.77 6.06
C PHE A 114 1.93 4.63 4.93
N PRO A 115 3.21 4.46 4.53
CA PRO A 115 3.75 5.08 3.33
C PRO A 115 2.94 4.80 2.06
N GLN A 116 2.49 3.56 1.86
CA GLN A 116 1.66 3.21 0.72
C GLN A 116 0.32 3.95 0.73
N GLU A 117 -0.35 4.04 1.88
CA GLU A 117 -1.60 4.80 2.02
C GLU A 117 -1.42 6.29 1.71
N ILE A 118 -0.30 6.89 2.14
CA ILE A 118 0.04 8.28 1.79
C ILE A 118 0.17 8.45 0.27
N VAL A 119 0.95 7.58 -0.39
CA VAL A 119 1.26 7.71 -1.82
C VAL A 119 0.02 7.42 -2.67
N TYR A 120 -0.66 6.30 -2.42
CA TYR A 120 -1.72 5.80 -3.29
C TYR A 120 -3.12 6.31 -2.92
N ARG A 121 -3.38 6.72 -1.67
CA ARG A 121 -4.70 7.26 -1.29
C ARG A 121 -4.66 8.77 -1.17
N SER A 122 -3.89 9.30 -0.23
CA SER A 122 -3.93 10.74 0.07
C SER A 122 -3.34 11.58 -1.06
N PHE A 123 -2.12 11.25 -1.50
CA PHE A 123 -1.42 11.99 -2.54
C PHE A 123 -2.05 11.78 -3.91
N PHE A 124 -2.23 10.53 -4.35
CA PHE A 124 -2.71 10.24 -5.70
C PHE A 124 -4.07 10.90 -6.00
N PHE A 125 -5.06 10.73 -5.11
CA PHE A 125 -6.40 11.29 -5.32
C PHE A 125 -6.39 12.81 -5.26
N LYS A 126 -5.57 13.42 -4.39
CA LYS A 126 -5.46 14.88 -4.31
C LYS A 126 -4.73 15.47 -5.51
N ARG A 127 -3.62 14.86 -5.95
CA ARG A 127 -2.76 15.36 -7.03
C ARG A 127 -3.39 15.15 -8.40
N TYR A 128 -3.91 13.95 -8.63
CA TYR A 128 -4.37 13.49 -9.95
C TYR A 128 -5.88 13.43 -10.10
N GLY A 129 -6.67 13.66 -9.04
CA GLY A 129 -8.13 13.63 -9.12
C GLY A 129 -8.70 14.50 -10.26
N ASN A 130 -8.21 15.72 -10.41
CA ASN A 130 -8.67 16.66 -11.45
C ASN A 130 -8.23 16.26 -12.88
N LEU A 131 -7.37 15.26 -13.04
CA LEU A 131 -7.00 14.73 -14.36
C LEU A 131 -8.13 13.87 -14.95
N PHE A 132 -8.91 13.21 -14.08
CA PHE A 132 -9.96 12.28 -14.46
C PHE A 132 -11.33 12.92 -14.26
N LYS A 133 -12.15 12.95 -15.32
CA LYS A 133 -13.55 13.41 -15.21
C LYS A 133 -14.45 12.40 -14.49
N ASN A 134 -14.07 11.12 -14.50
CA ASN A 134 -14.85 10.02 -13.93
C ASN A 134 -14.11 9.41 -12.73
N LYS A 135 -14.78 9.42 -11.57
CA LYS A 135 -14.24 8.86 -10.31
C LYS A 135 -13.95 7.35 -10.40
N LYS A 136 -14.77 6.59 -11.14
CA LYS A 136 -14.54 5.14 -11.33
C LYS A 136 -13.24 4.88 -12.10
N VAL A 137 -12.95 5.70 -13.11
CA VAL A 137 -11.70 5.60 -13.88
C VAL A 137 -10.51 5.96 -13.01
N LEU A 138 -10.59 7.02 -12.20
CA LEU A 138 -9.55 7.37 -11.24
C LEU A 138 -9.23 6.21 -10.28
N ILE A 139 -10.27 5.57 -9.72
CA ILE A 139 -10.13 4.43 -8.82
C ILE A 139 -9.47 3.25 -9.54
N PHE A 140 -9.93 2.93 -10.75
CA PHE A 140 -9.38 1.83 -11.54
C PHE A 140 -7.90 2.05 -11.86
N VAL A 141 -7.52 3.25 -12.32
CA VAL A 141 -6.12 3.60 -12.60
C VAL A 141 -5.27 3.52 -11.34
N ASN A 142 -5.76 4.04 -10.21
CA ASN A 142 -5.04 3.94 -8.95
C ASN A 142 -4.84 2.48 -8.51
N ALA A 143 -5.87 1.63 -8.63
CA ALA A 143 -5.79 0.21 -8.30
C ALA A 143 -4.81 -0.52 -9.21
N PHE A 144 -4.83 -0.23 -10.52
CA PHE A 144 -3.88 -0.78 -11.48
C PHE A 144 -2.44 -0.39 -11.13
N LEU A 145 -2.17 0.90 -10.87
CA LEU A 145 -0.83 1.38 -10.52
C LEU A 145 -0.34 0.82 -9.18
N PHE A 146 -1.24 0.67 -8.20
CA PHE A 146 -0.93 0.02 -6.92
C PHE A 146 -0.55 -1.44 -7.11
N SER A 147 -1.30 -2.19 -7.92
CA SER A 147 -0.96 -3.57 -8.28
C SER A 147 0.35 -3.64 -9.07
N PHE A 148 0.56 -2.74 -10.04
CA PHE A 148 1.78 -2.69 -10.84
C PHE A 148 3.02 -2.47 -9.98
N ALA A 149 2.94 -1.74 -8.87
CA ALA A 149 4.06 -1.57 -7.96
C ALA A 149 4.59 -2.89 -7.39
N HIS A 150 3.77 -3.95 -7.34
CA HIS A 150 4.16 -5.26 -6.85
C HIS A 150 4.90 -6.11 -7.89
N ILE A 151 5.04 -5.64 -9.14
CA ILE A 151 5.86 -6.30 -10.18
C ILE A 151 7.32 -6.52 -9.73
N ILE A 152 7.80 -5.70 -8.80
CA ILE A 152 9.12 -5.79 -8.16
C ILE A 152 9.36 -7.15 -7.48
N TYR A 153 8.30 -7.84 -7.05
CA TYR A 153 8.40 -9.16 -6.43
C TYR A 153 8.51 -10.30 -7.45
N LEU A 154 8.31 -10.02 -8.75
CA LEU A 154 8.32 -11.01 -9.83
C LEU A 154 7.45 -12.25 -9.52
N ASN A 155 6.36 -12.04 -8.78
CA ASN A 155 5.45 -13.09 -8.33
C ASN A 155 4.02 -12.69 -8.69
N PRO A 156 3.27 -13.52 -9.44
CA PRO A 156 1.93 -13.19 -9.90
C PRO A 156 0.87 -13.14 -8.79
N ILE A 157 1.19 -13.65 -7.59
CA ILE A 157 0.29 -13.69 -6.43
C ILE A 157 0.47 -12.45 -5.54
N VAL A 158 1.62 -11.77 -5.65
CA VAL A 158 2.00 -10.63 -4.80
C VAL A 158 1.61 -9.32 -5.45
#